data_AF-A0AAV5U9C0-F1
#
_entry.id   AF-A0AAV5U9C0-F1
#
_cell.length_a   1.000
_cell.length_b   1.000
_cell.length_c   1.000
_cell.angle_alpha   90.00
_cell.angle_beta   90.00
_cell.angle_gamma   90.00
#
_symmetry.space_group_name_H-M   'P 1'
#
loop_
_entity.id
_entity.type
_entity.pdbx_description
1 polymer ?
#
loop_
_entity_poly.entity_id
_entity_poly.type
_entity_poly.pdbx_seq_one_letter_code
_entity_poly.pdbx_strand_id
1 'polypeptide(L)'
;ALVIALTPLVLAQGPCQMDGAYMVNARSCEDMADIATCHATFPITDNRPSERCFQTAYADFASLCRKTCFLCCQDPQYNCPDRADAPFGCSDMHRSCNTWKDVMTYFCPGTCGHCQHSTCKDNRLDCANFKGLCADPDFAPLMRSDCALSCGFCTSSGPSQPVEPEVPEKKPEDDINCFDSDSRCSMWARNGYCINPKYEKSKCRKSCGQCGSSSWYFLE
;
A
#
# COMPACT_ATOMS: atom_id res chain seq x y z
N ALA A 1 -20.92 57.67 1.06
CA ALA A 1 -20.22 56.69 0.19
C ALA A 1 -20.08 55.40 0.98
N LEU A 2 -20.81 54.36 0.58
CA LEU A 2 -20.83 53.08 1.27
C LEU A 2 -19.53 52.34 0.93
N VAL A 3 -18.66 52.12 1.92
CA VAL A 3 -17.43 51.35 1.75
C VAL A 3 -17.84 49.88 1.65
N ILE A 4 -17.93 49.36 0.43
CA ILE A 4 -18.10 47.92 0.20
C ILE A 4 -16.79 47.27 0.62
N ALA A 5 -16.77 46.70 1.82
CA ALA A 5 -15.69 45.82 2.25
C ALA A 5 -15.70 44.61 1.31
N LEU A 6 -14.74 44.55 0.39
CA LEU A 6 -14.45 43.34 -0.35
C LEU A 6 -13.93 42.32 0.67
N THR A 7 -14.82 41.47 1.18
CA THR A 7 -14.41 40.23 1.83
C THR A 7 -13.52 39.49 0.85
N PRO A 8 -12.26 39.14 1.21
CA PRO A 8 -11.44 38.36 0.32
C PRO A 8 -12.21 37.10 -0.04
N LEU A 9 -12.33 36.84 -1.33
CA LEU A 9 -12.87 35.59 -1.85
C LEU A 9 -12.06 34.48 -1.19
N VAL A 10 -12.62 33.84 -0.15
CA VAL A 10 -12.08 32.60 0.37
C VAL A 10 -12.38 31.60 -0.74
N LEU A 11 -11.44 31.48 -1.69
CA LEU A 11 -11.41 30.34 -2.60
C LEU A 11 -11.61 29.12 -1.72
N ALA A 12 -12.60 28.29 -2.01
CA ALA A 12 -12.81 27.04 -1.30
C ALA A 12 -11.52 26.21 -1.45
N GLN A 13 -10.62 26.34 -0.48
CA GLN A 13 -9.33 25.68 -0.44
C GLN A 13 -9.60 24.28 0.06
N GLY A 14 -9.63 23.33 -0.87
CA GLY A 14 -9.77 21.92 -0.53
C GLY A 14 -8.65 21.46 0.42
N PRO A 15 -8.86 20.37 1.18
CA PRO A 15 -7.96 19.95 2.26
C PRO A 15 -6.58 19.47 1.78
N CYS A 16 -6.42 19.14 0.49
CA CYS A 16 -5.18 18.62 -0.08
C CYS A 16 -4.35 19.70 -0.78
N GLN A 17 -4.09 20.80 -0.09
CA GLN A 17 -3.35 21.94 -0.63
C GLN A 17 -2.12 22.31 0.21
N MET A 18 -1.08 22.77 -0.48
CA MET A 18 0.14 23.33 0.10
C MET A 18 0.50 24.59 -0.72
N ASP A 19 0.76 25.71 -0.04
CA ASP A 19 1.08 27.02 -0.65
C ASP A 19 0.10 27.47 -1.75
N GLY A 20 -1.19 27.19 -1.55
CA GLY A 20 -2.27 27.57 -2.48
C GLY A 20 -2.38 26.72 -3.75
N ALA A 21 -1.60 25.63 -3.85
CA ALA A 21 -1.70 24.64 -4.92
C ALA A 21 -2.13 23.27 -4.37
N TYR A 22 -2.82 22.48 -5.19
CA TYR A 22 -3.10 21.09 -4.83
C TYR A 22 -1.81 20.28 -4.82
N MET A 23 -1.60 19.53 -3.75
CA MET A 23 -0.48 18.61 -3.62
C MET A 23 -0.56 17.51 -4.68
N VAL A 24 0.59 16.94 -5.07
CA VAL A 24 0.62 15.84 -6.05
C VAL A 24 -0.16 14.63 -5.53
N ASN A 25 -0.01 14.33 -4.24
CA ASN A 25 -0.72 13.24 -3.56
C ASN A 25 -2.25 13.39 -3.57
N ALA A 26 -2.79 14.57 -3.87
CA ALA A 26 -4.23 14.83 -3.93
C ALA A 26 -4.93 14.00 -5.01
N ARG A 27 -4.19 13.45 -5.98
CA ARG A 27 -4.71 12.65 -7.10
C ARG A 27 -4.02 11.31 -7.30
N SER A 28 -3.19 10.89 -6.35
CA SER A 28 -2.37 9.68 -6.49
C SER A 28 -3.16 8.38 -6.32
N CYS A 29 -4.43 8.46 -5.91
CA CYS A 29 -5.35 7.35 -5.78
C CYS A 29 -6.34 7.27 -6.95
N GLU A 30 -7.16 6.22 -6.97
CA GLU A 30 -8.27 6.08 -7.94
C GLU A 30 -9.61 6.48 -7.33
N ASP A 31 -10.61 6.78 -8.16
CA ASP A 31 -11.99 6.91 -7.68
C ASP A 31 -12.53 5.53 -7.24
N MET A 32 -13.31 5.51 -6.15
CA MET A 32 -14.05 4.31 -5.70
C MET A 32 -15.34 4.14 -6.49
N ALA A 33 -15.98 5.25 -6.85
CA ALA A 33 -17.15 5.26 -7.72
C ALA A 33 -16.74 5.25 -9.20
N ASP A 34 -17.71 4.96 -10.07
CA ASP A 34 -17.52 5.00 -11.51
C ASP A 34 -17.13 6.41 -11.98
N ILE A 35 -16.11 6.47 -12.85
CA ILE A 35 -15.49 7.71 -13.31
C ILE A 35 -16.48 8.60 -14.08
N ALA A 36 -17.40 8.02 -14.85
CA ALA A 36 -18.40 8.80 -15.58
C ALA A 36 -19.39 9.46 -14.62
N THR A 37 -19.77 8.75 -13.56
CA THR A 37 -20.63 9.28 -12.49
C THR A 37 -19.92 10.41 -11.71
N CYS A 38 -18.64 10.21 -11.39
CA CYS A 38 -17.83 11.23 -10.73
C CYS A 38 -17.68 12.49 -11.59
N HIS A 39 -17.33 12.35 -12.87
CA HIS A 39 -17.18 13.49 -13.78
C HIS A 39 -18.50 14.20 -14.07
N ALA A 40 -19.63 13.48 -14.12
CA ALA A 40 -20.95 14.08 -14.31
C ALA A 40 -21.38 14.93 -13.10
N THR A 41 -21.03 14.48 -11.88
CA THR A 41 -21.44 15.15 -10.64
C THR A 41 -20.47 16.25 -10.23
N PHE A 42 -19.17 15.99 -10.39
CA PHE A 42 -18.04 16.83 -10.04
C PHE A 42 -17.18 17.12 -11.29
N PRO A 43 -17.66 17.99 -12.19
CA PRO A 43 -16.91 18.34 -13.39
C PRO A 43 -15.58 19.00 -13.03
N ILE A 44 -14.51 18.57 -13.70
CA ILE A 44 -13.17 19.14 -13.58
C ILE A 44 -13.01 20.21 -14.67
N THR A 45 -12.63 21.43 -14.27
CA THR A 45 -12.38 22.55 -15.19
C THR A 45 -11.02 23.17 -14.88
N ASP A 46 -10.20 23.43 -15.90
CA ASP A 46 -8.86 24.02 -15.75
C ASP A 46 -8.00 23.31 -14.69
N ASN A 47 -8.07 21.98 -14.66
CA ASN A 47 -7.34 21.16 -13.72
C ASN A 47 -7.68 21.46 -12.24
N ARG A 48 -8.91 21.93 -11.96
CA ARG A 48 -9.47 22.19 -10.63
C ARG A 48 -10.71 21.32 -10.38
N PRO A 49 -10.91 20.83 -9.15
CA PRO A 49 -12.09 20.04 -8.81
C PRO A 49 -13.30 20.96 -8.64
N SER A 50 -14.50 20.41 -8.79
CA SER A 50 -15.74 21.16 -8.56
C SER A 50 -15.84 21.66 -7.12
N GLU A 51 -16.40 22.86 -6.90
CA GLU A 51 -16.69 23.36 -5.54
C GLU A 51 -17.62 22.44 -4.75
N ARG A 52 -18.44 21.65 -5.46
CA ARG A 52 -19.32 20.64 -4.85
C ARG A 52 -18.54 19.59 -4.05
N CYS A 53 -17.28 19.32 -4.42
CA CYS A 53 -16.41 18.42 -3.67
C CYS A 53 -16.20 18.85 -2.20
N PHE A 54 -16.38 20.14 -1.90
CA PHE A 54 -16.16 20.72 -0.57
C PHE A 54 -17.45 21.12 0.13
N GLN A 55 -18.60 20.83 -0.47
CA GLN A 55 -19.90 21.09 0.14
C GLN A 55 -20.33 19.90 1.01
N THR A 56 -20.81 20.18 2.22
CA THR A 56 -21.26 19.14 3.17
C THR A 56 -22.35 18.25 2.60
N ALA A 57 -23.22 18.77 1.74
CA ALA A 57 -24.28 18.01 1.07
C ALA A 57 -23.76 16.89 0.14
N TYR A 58 -22.50 16.98 -0.31
CA TYR A 58 -21.88 16.03 -1.22
C TYR A 58 -20.71 15.28 -0.60
N ALA A 59 -20.41 15.48 0.70
CA ALA A 59 -19.19 14.99 1.35
C ALA A 59 -18.98 13.47 1.17
N ASP A 60 -20.03 12.67 1.38
CA ASP A 60 -19.95 11.21 1.24
C ASP A 60 -19.64 10.81 -0.20
N PHE A 61 -20.29 11.44 -1.17
CA PHE A 61 -20.09 11.12 -2.58
C PHE A 61 -18.74 11.65 -3.11
N ALA A 62 -18.29 12.81 -2.63
CA ALA A 62 -16.97 13.34 -2.91
C ALA A 62 -15.86 12.41 -2.41
N SER A 63 -16.06 11.72 -1.28
CA SER A 63 -15.12 10.71 -0.77
C SER A 63 -15.01 9.48 -1.69
N LEU A 64 -16.11 9.09 -2.34
CA LEU A 64 -16.10 8.03 -3.36
C LEU A 64 -15.45 8.49 -4.67
N CYS A 65 -15.55 9.78 -4.98
CA CYS A 65 -14.90 10.42 -6.12
C CYS A 65 -13.59 11.12 -5.74
N ARG A 66 -12.81 10.50 -4.83
CA ARG A 66 -11.63 11.11 -4.22
C ARG A 66 -10.55 11.56 -5.21
N LYS A 67 -10.32 10.87 -6.32
CA LYS A 67 -9.38 11.31 -7.35
C LYS A 67 -9.94 12.49 -8.14
N THR A 68 -11.22 12.45 -8.52
CA THR A 68 -11.90 13.54 -9.23
C THR A 68 -11.96 14.81 -8.37
N CYS A 69 -12.20 14.66 -7.06
CA CYS A 69 -12.31 15.76 -6.10
C CYS A 69 -10.99 16.21 -5.48
N PHE A 70 -9.87 15.59 -5.86
CA PHE A 70 -8.53 15.86 -5.33
C PHE A 70 -8.43 15.66 -3.81
N LEU A 71 -9.03 14.58 -3.32
CA LEU A 71 -9.09 14.19 -1.91
C LEU A 71 -8.22 12.97 -1.59
N CYS A 72 -7.38 12.50 -2.52
CA CYS A 72 -6.54 11.32 -2.27
C CYS A 72 -5.58 11.51 -1.09
N CYS A 73 -5.17 12.74 -0.74
CA CYS A 73 -4.36 12.98 0.45
C CYS A 73 -5.08 12.67 1.76
N GLN A 74 -6.40 12.47 1.74
CA GLN A 74 -7.18 12.08 2.92
C GLN A 74 -7.26 10.56 3.07
N ASP A 75 -6.95 9.81 2.02
CA ASP A 75 -6.91 8.35 2.05
C ASP A 75 -5.65 7.93 2.83
N PRO A 76 -5.78 7.16 3.92
CA PRO A 76 -4.64 6.70 4.72
C PRO A 76 -3.58 5.96 3.90
N GLN A 77 -3.96 5.33 2.79
CA GLN A 77 -3.02 4.63 1.90
C GLN A 77 -2.12 5.57 1.08
N TYR A 78 -2.46 6.86 1.03
CA TYR A 78 -1.75 7.89 0.26
C TYR A 78 -1.32 9.07 1.14
N ASN A 79 -1.59 8.98 2.46
CA ASN A 79 -1.32 10.00 3.46
C ASN A 79 -0.34 9.47 4.52
N CYS A 80 0.95 9.53 4.21
CA CYS A 80 2.04 9.16 5.10
C CYS A 80 3.01 10.33 5.27
N PRO A 81 3.85 10.35 6.33
CA PRO A 81 4.89 11.35 6.45
C PRO A 81 6.01 11.13 5.42
N ASP A 82 6.59 12.23 4.97
CA ASP A 82 7.88 12.20 4.28
C ASP A 82 9.01 11.87 5.25
N ARG A 83 10.13 11.38 4.71
CA ARG A 83 11.29 11.06 5.51
C ARG A 83 11.99 12.33 6.00
N ALA A 84 12.22 12.41 7.31
CA ALA A 84 12.94 13.52 7.93
C ALA A 84 14.43 13.59 7.53
N ASP A 85 15.01 12.50 7.03
CA ASP A 85 16.39 12.41 6.56
C ASP A 85 16.53 12.56 5.04
N ALA A 86 15.51 13.10 4.36
CA ALA A 86 15.62 13.51 2.98
C ALA A 86 16.73 14.58 2.84
N PRO A 87 17.67 14.42 1.88
CA PRO A 87 18.74 15.41 1.68
C PRO A 87 18.26 16.72 1.01
N PHE A 88 16.95 16.86 0.80
CA PHE A 88 16.27 17.99 0.17
C PHE A 88 14.86 18.15 0.73
N GLY A 89 14.27 19.34 0.56
CA GLY A 89 12.89 19.60 0.94
C GLY A 89 11.89 18.89 0.01
N CYS A 90 11.05 18.02 0.57
CA CYS A 90 10.03 17.32 -0.23
C CYS A 90 9.03 18.28 -0.87
N SER A 91 8.61 19.33 -0.15
CA SER A 91 7.77 20.41 -0.67
C SER A 91 8.39 21.11 -1.89
N ASP A 92 9.70 21.33 -1.91
CA ASP A 92 10.37 21.98 -3.05
C ASP A 92 10.44 21.04 -4.27
N MET A 93 10.58 19.75 -4.00
CA MET A 93 10.82 18.71 -5.01
C MET A 93 9.53 18.01 -5.47
N HIS A 94 8.35 18.45 -5.04
CA HIS A 94 7.06 17.79 -5.36
C HIS A 94 6.81 17.58 -6.86
N ARG A 95 7.28 18.49 -7.73
CA ARG A 95 7.15 18.34 -9.19
C ARG A 95 7.95 17.16 -9.75
N SER A 96 8.92 16.67 -9.01
CA SER A 96 9.78 15.57 -9.40
C SER A 96 9.24 14.20 -9.01
N CYS A 97 8.05 14.10 -8.41
CA CYS A 97 7.42 12.82 -8.09
C CYS A 97 7.32 11.87 -9.30
N ASN A 98 7.17 12.41 -10.52
CA ASN A 98 7.13 11.61 -11.75
C ASN A 98 8.50 11.46 -12.45
N THR A 99 9.37 12.47 -12.39
CA THR A 99 10.68 12.45 -13.09
C THR A 99 11.76 11.73 -12.28
N TRP A 100 11.67 11.74 -10.96
CA TRP A 100 12.61 11.13 -10.01
C TRP A 100 11.87 10.14 -9.09
N LYS A 101 11.04 9.30 -9.71
CA LYS A 101 10.06 8.46 -9.02
C LYS A 101 10.65 7.64 -7.87
N ASP A 102 11.78 6.96 -8.07
CA ASP A 102 12.35 6.10 -7.03
C ASP A 102 12.87 6.90 -5.83
N VAL A 103 13.62 7.97 -6.11
CA VAL A 103 14.17 8.86 -5.08
C VAL A 103 13.04 9.54 -4.31
N MET A 104 12.04 10.06 -5.02
CA MET A 104 10.92 10.77 -4.43
C MET A 104 9.95 9.83 -3.72
N THR A 105 9.73 8.61 -4.20
CA THR A 105 8.93 7.62 -3.49
C THR A 105 9.61 7.17 -2.21
N TYR A 106 10.94 7.13 -2.19
CA TYR A 106 11.69 6.71 -1.00
C TYR A 106 11.77 7.81 0.05
N PHE A 107 12.19 9.02 -0.33
CA PHE A 107 12.36 10.14 0.61
C PHE A 107 11.09 10.93 0.85
N CYS A 108 10.22 11.05 -0.15
CA CYS A 108 9.03 11.88 -0.11
C CYS A 108 7.72 11.13 -0.47
N PRO A 109 7.47 9.94 0.13
CA PRO A 109 6.28 9.15 -0.17
C PRO A 109 4.98 9.89 0.14
N GLY A 110 4.96 10.77 1.14
CA GLY A 110 3.81 11.59 1.53
C GLY A 110 3.50 12.67 0.52
N THR A 111 4.51 13.48 0.16
CA THR A 111 4.39 14.53 -0.86
C THR A 111 3.93 13.97 -2.21
N CYS A 112 4.42 12.78 -2.58
CA CYS A 112 4.07 12.14 -3.85
C CYS A 112 2.80 11.27 -3.78
N GLY A 113 2.31 10.94 -2.60
CA GLY A 113 1.20 9.98 -2.43
C GLY A 113 1.60 8.60 -2.93
N HIS A 114 2.82 8.17 -2.60
CA HIS A 114 3.37 6.86 -2.96
C HIS A 114 3.70 6.02 -1.72
N CYS A 115 2.90 6.16 -0.67
CA CYS A 115 3.02 5.41 0.58
C CYS A 115 2.92 3.89 0.38
N GLN A 116 2.19 3.44 -0.65
CA GLN A 116 2.13 2.01 -1.01
C GLN A 116 3.40 1.50 -1.71
N HIS A 117 4.12 2.37 -2.44
CA HIS A 117 5.33 1.99 -3.19
C HIS A 117 6.62 2.15 -2.38
N SER A 118 6.58 2.84 -1.24
CA SER A 118 7.53 2.56 -0.17
C SER A 118 7.17 1.20 0.42
N THR A 119 7.45 0.10 -0.28
CA THR A 119 7.18 -1.25 0.22
C THR A 119 7.82 -1.35 1.59
N CYS A 120 6.99 -1.34 2.64
CA CYS A 120 7.47 -1.48 3.99
C CYS A 120 7.95 -2.91 4.15
N LYS A 121 9.24 -3.09 3.93
CA LYS A 121 9.94 -4.36 3.98
C LYS A 121 11.30 -4.14 4.59
N ASP A 122 11.81 -5.19 5.20
CA ASP A 122 13.21 -5.26 5.53
C ASP A 122 13.98 -5.61 4.25
N ASN A 123 14.99 -4.82 3.93
CA ASN A 123 15.92 -5.09 2.83
C ASN A 123 17.03 -6.07 3.25
N ARG A 124 17.13 -6.35 4.56
CA ARG A 124 18.02 -7.37 5.12
C ARG A 124 17.25 -8.47 5.82
N LEU A 125 17.78 -9.70 5.77
CA LEU A 125 17.19 -10.87 6.42
C LEU A 125 17.44 -10.92 7.93
N ASP A 126 18.45 -10.20 8.41
CA ASP A 126 18.94 -10.22 9.79
C ASP A 126 18.43 -9.06 10.65
N CYS A 127 17.43 -8.33 10.17
CA CYS A 127 16.84 -7.19 10.90
C CYS A 127 16.28 -7.57 12.29
N ALA A 128 15.85 -8.82 12.47
CA ALA A 128 15.45 -9.34 13.78
C ALA A 128 16.58 -9.26 14.83
N ASN A 129 17.84 -9.37 14.41
CA ASN A 129 19.00 -9.33 15.29
C ASN A 129 19.40 -7.89 15.67
N PHE A 130 19.05 -6.92 14.82
CA PHE A 130 19.45 -5.52 14.98
C PHE A 130 18.34 -4.63 15.56
N LYS A 131 17.27 -5.22 16.10
CA LYS A 131 16.18 -4.44 16.73
C LYS A 131 16.65 -3.48 17.82
N GLY A 132 17.72 -3.80 18.54
CA GLY A 132 18.30 -2.92 19.54
C GLY A 132 18.87 -1.61 18.98
N LEU A 133 19.22 -1.58 17.68
CA LEU A 133 19.77 -0.40 17.00
C LEU A 133 18.68 0.54 16.47
N CYS A 134 17.40 0.13 16.49
CA CYS A 134 16.31 0.96 15.97
C CYS A 134 16.17 2.29 16.74
N ALA A 135 16.58 2.34 18.00
CA ALA A 135 16.55 3.56 18.82
C ALA A 135 17.89 4.31 18.87
N ASP A 136 18.95 3.77 18.28
CA ASP A 136 20.28 4.36 18.30
C ASP A 136 20.38 5.48 17.23
N PRO A 137 20.74 6.72 17.59
CA PRO A 137 20.77 7.84 16.65
C PRO A 137 21.82 7.69 15.54
N ASP A 138 22.92 6.98 15.79
CA ASP A 138 23.98 6.75 14.80
C ASP A 138 23.56 5.71 13.76
N PHE A 139 22.78 4.70 14.19
CA PHE A 139 22.28 3.64 13.31
C PHE A 139 20.87 3.88 12.78
N ALA A 140 20.17 4.89 13.28
CA ALA A 140 18.80 5.20 12.86
C ALA A 140 18.63 5.38 11.33
N PRO A 141 19.54 6.00 10.58
CA PRO A 141 19.42 6.08 9.11
C PRO A 141 19.49 4.70 8.45
N LEU A 142 20.41 3.86 8.92
CA LEU A 142 20.61 2.50 8.41
C LEU A 142 19.41 1.60 8.76
N MET A 143 18.95 1.65 10.00
CA MET A 143 17.80 0.86 10.46
C MET A 143 16.49 1.27 9.76
N ARG A 144 16.32 2.56 9.43
CA ARG A 144 15.18 3.04 8.62
C ARG A 144 15.25 2.60 7.16
N SER A 145 16.44 2.45 6.60
CA SER A 145 16.63 1.98 5.23
C SER A 145 16.44 0.46 5.12
N ASP A 146 17.11 -0.28 5.99
CA ASP A 146 17.34 -1.70 5.78
C ASP A 146 16.38 -2.57 6.59
N CYS A 147 15.85 -2.03 7.69
CA CYS A 147 15.05 -2.76 8.66
C CYS A 147 13.75 -2.00 9.02
N ALA A 148 13.22 -1.25 8.06
CA ALA A 148 12.08 -0.36 8.24
C ALA A 148 10.84 -1.05 8.86
N LEU A 149 10.58 -2.29 8.45
CA LEU A 149 9.46 -3.09 8.92
C LEU A 149 9.75 -3.69 10.30
N SER A 150 10.94 -4.28 10.49
CA SER A 150 11.37 -4.88 11.76
C SER A 150 11.49 -3.87 12.91
N CYS A 151 11.89 -2.63 12.59
CA CYS A 151 11.97 -1.53 13.53
C CYS A 151 10.63 -0.82 13.75
N GLY A 152 9.58 -1.18 13.00
CA GLY A 152 8.26 -0.55 13.10
C GLY A 152 8.24 0.91 12.63
N PHE A 153 9.22 1.32 11.82
CA PHE A 153 9.23 2.66 11.20
C PHE A 153 8.16 2.80 10.12
N CYS A 154 7.68 1.67 9.60
CA CYS A 154 6.51 1.58 8.75
C CYS A 154 5.72 0.31 9.09
N THR A 155 4.48 0.23 8.59
CA THR A 155 3.68 -0.99 8.62
C THR A 155 3.37 -1.42 7.19
N SER A 156 3.31 -2.72 6.94
CA SER A 156 2.96 -3.25 5.62
C SER A 156 1.44 -3.14 5.42
N SER A 157 0.93 -1.92 5.24
CA SER A 157 -0.46 -1.67 4.87
C SER A 157 -0.60 -1.66 3.35
N GLY A 158 -0.53 -2.84 2.73
CA GLY A 158 -1.28 -3.08 1.49
C GLY A 158 -2.78 -3.12 1.80
N PRO A 159 -3.68 -3.05 0.80
CA PRO A 159 -5.10 -3.23 1.04
C PRO A 159 -5.28 -4.60 1.72
N SER A 160 -5.69 -4.56 2.98
CA SER A 160 -6.36 -5.69 3.59
C SER A 160 -7.52 -6.02 2.67
N GLN A 161 -7.42 -7.14 1.96
CA GLN A 161 -8.64 -7.85 1.59
C GLN A 161 -9.51 -7.91 2.85
N PRO A 162 -10.84 -7.76 2.73
CA PRO A 162 -11.72 -8.10 3.83
C PRO A 162 -11.29 -9.49 4.31
N VAL A 163 -10.82 -9.56 5.55
CA VAL A 163 -10.69 -10.84 6.23
C VAL A 163 -12.14 -11.29 6.40
N GLU A 164 -12.60 -12.04 5.40
CA GLU A 164 -13.80 -12.83 5.52
C GLU A 164 -13.62 -13.66 6.80
N PRO A 165 -14.58 -13.62 7.74
CA PRO A 165 -14.45 -14.33 9.00
C PRO A 165 -14.20 -15.81 8.68
N GLU A 166 -12.99 -16.29 8.95
CA GLU A 166 -12.66 -17.69 8.86
C GLU A 166 -13.59 -18.44 9.81
N VAL A 167 -14.61 -19.07 9.22
CA VAL A 167 -15.38 -20.13 9.86
C VAL A 167 -14.36 -21.20 10.27
N PRO A 168 -14.37 -21.66 11.54
CA PRO A 168 -13.43 -22.67 11.98
C PRO A 168 -13.79 -23.99 11.31
N GLU A 169 -13.17 -24.28 10.17
CA GLU A 169 -13.30 -25.57 9.53
C GLU A 169 -12.38 -26.57 10.24
N LYS A 170 -13.00 -27.64 10.75
CA LYS A 170 -12.37 -28.68 11.54
C LYS A 170 -11.19 -29.31 10.79
N LYS A 171 -10.04 -29.32 11.47
CA LYS A 171 -8.82 -30.07 11.13
C LYS A 171 -9.13 -31.56 10.94
N PRO A 172 -8.81 -32.18 9.78
CA PRO A 172 -8.52 -33.61 9.71
C PRO A 172 -7.05 -33.84 10.07
N GLU A 173 -6.80 -34.92 10.79
CA GLU A 173 -5.57 -35.20 11.52
C GLU A 173 -4.36 -35.48 10.59
N ASP A 174 -3.31 -34.70 10.85
CA ASP A 174 -1.87 -34.82 10.60
C ASP A 174 -1.34 -35.98 9.71
N ASP A 175 -1.12 -35.67 8.43
CA ASP A 175 0.04 -36.20 7.71
C ASP A 175 1.28 -35.42 8.20
N ILE A 176 1.89 -35.89 9.28
CA ILE A 176 3.05 -35.28 9.97
C ILE A 176 4.22 -35.00 9.00
N ASN A 177 4.25 -35.63 7.81
CA ASN A 177 5.29 -35.43 6.81
C ASN A 177 4.79 -34.81 5.49
N CYS A 178 3.62 -34.18 5.48
CA CYS A 178 3.13 -33.42 4.32
C CYS A 178 3.82 -32.04 4.21
N PHE A 179 4.99 -32.00 3.57
CA PHE A 179 5.66 -30.77 3.20
C PHE A 179 6.32 -30.88 1.82
N ASP A 180 6.62 -29.72 1.25
CA ASP A 180 7.43 -29.62 0.04
C ASP A 180 8.91 -29.56 0.42
N SER A 181 9.71 -30.41 -0.18
CA SER A 181 11.16 -30.50 0.05
C SER A 181 11.97 -29.47 -0.75
N ASP A 182 11.32 -28.70 -1.64
CA ASP A 182 11.95 -27.65 -2.45
C ASP A 182 11.05 -26.40 -2.51
N SER A 183 11.65 -25.22 -2.39
CA SER A 183 10.92 -23.94 -2.43
C SER A 183 10.28 -23.66 -3.81
N ARG A 184 10.71 -24.36 -4.86
CA ARG A 184 10.19 -24.22 -6.23
C ARG A 184 8.97 -25.11 -6.51
N CYS A 185 8.54 -25.93 -5.54
CA CYS A 185 7.42 -26.84 -5.72
C CYS A 185 6.13 -26.13 -6.18
N SER A 186 5.82 -24.94 -5.67
CA SER A 186 4.67 -24.14 -6.12
C SER A 186 4.73 -23.76 -7.61
N MET A 187 5.93 -23.44 -8.11
CA MET A 187 6.15 -23.09 -9.51
C MET A 187 6.06 -24.33 -10.41
N TRP A 188 6.67 -25.44 -9.98
CA TRP A 188 6.66 -26.69 -10.73
C TRP A 188 5.26 -27.31 -10.80
N ALA A 189 4.49 -27.25 -9.72
CA ALA A 189 3.09 -27.70 -9.73
C ALA A 189 2.26 -26.95 -10.78
N ARG A 190 2.40 -25.61 -10.86
CA ARG A 190 1.74 -24.78 -11.88
C ARG A 190 2.19 -25.10 -13.30
N ASN A 191 3.43 -25.51 -13.48
CA ASN A 191 3.99 -25.87 -14.79
C ASN A 191 3.77 -27.35 -15.16
N GLY A 192 2.88 -28.06 -14.47
CA GLY A 192 2.47 -29.43 -14.83
C GLY A 192 3.45 -30.53 -14.40
N TYR A 193 4.35 -30.25 -13.46
CA TYR A 193 5.36 -31.24 -13.03
C TYR A 193 4.76 -32.36 -12.18
N CYS A 194 3.60 -32.14 -11.54
CA CYS A 194 2.90 -33.14 -10.73
C CYS A 194 2.43 -34.35 -11.55
N ILE A 195 2.27 -34.21 -12.86
CA ILE A 195 1.84 -35.27 -13.78
C ILE A 195 3.00 -35.84 -14.62
N ASN A 196 4.19 -35.25 -14.54
CA ASN A 196 5.33 -35.66 -15.37
C ASN A 196 6.04 -36.89 -14.78
N PRO A 197 6.12 -38.02 -15.50
CA PRO A 197 6.71 -39.27 -14.99
C PRO A 197 8.23 -39.20 -14.79
N LYS A 198 8.91 -38.19 -15.36
CA LYS A 198 10.35 -37.96 -15.14
C LYS A 198 10.65 -37.23 -13.83
N TYR A 199 9.64 -36.73 -13.12
CA TYR A 199 9.81 -35.95 -11.90
C TYR A 199 9.34 -36.71 -10.67
N GLU A 200 10.15 -36.60 -9.63
CA GLU A 200 9.92 -37.27 -8.36
C GLU A 200 8.85 -36.53 -7.56
N LYS A 201 7.60 -37.00 -7.68
CA LYS A 201 6.41 -36.39 -7.06
C LYS A 201 6.49 -36.28 -5.54
N SER A 202 7.28 -37.16 -4.91
CA SER A 202 7.50 -37.21 -3.45
C SER A 202 8.18 -35.97 -2.88
N LYS A 203 8.85 -35.15 -3.70
CA LYS A 203 9.47 -33.90 -3.25
C LYS A 203 8.50 -32.74 -3.11
N CYS A 204 7.36 -32.78 -3.78
CA CYS A 204 6.42 -31.67 -3.82
C CYS A 204 5.01 -32.12 -3.42
N ARG A 205 4.92 -32.98 -2.41
CA ARG A 205 3.66 -33.64 -2.02
C ARG A 205 2.57 -32.64 -1.68
N LYS A 206 2.92 -31.54 -0.99
CA LYS A 206 1.97 -30.51 -0.61
C LYS A 206 1.52 -29.71 -1.84
N SER A 207 2.45 -29.22 -2.64
CA SER A 207 2.15 -28.48 -3.88
C SER A 207 1.41 -29.31 -4.93
N CYS A 208 1.59 -30.64 -4.94
CA CYS A 208 0.92 -31.56 -5.85
C CYS A 208 -0.36 -32.19 -5.29
N GLY A 209 -0.82 -31.77 -4.10
CA GLY A 209 -2.07 -32.25 -3.50
C GLY A 209 -2.05 -33.74 -3.12
N GLN A 210 -0.89 -34.28 -2.77
CA GLN A 210 -0.67 -35.71 -2.49
C GLN A 210 -0.63 -36.06 -1.00
N CYS A 211 -1.04 -35.15 -0.14
CA CYS A 211 -1.11 -35.39 1.29
C CYS A 211 -2.43 -36.08 1.62
N GLY A 212 -2.38 -37.26 2.25
CA GLY A 212 -3.57 -38.05 2.59
C GLY A 212 -3.51 -39.56 2.32
N SER A 213 -2.33 -40.18 2.23
CA SER A 213 -2.21 -41.64 2.04
C SER A 213 -1.29 -42.32 3.06
N SER A 214 -1.65 -42.28 4.34
CA SER A 214 -1.13 -43.22 5.33
C SER A 214 -2.03 -44.46 5.42
N SER A 215 -1.66 -45.50 4.65
CA SER A 215 -2.03 -46.88 4.97
C SER A 215 -1.02 -47.41 5.98
N TRP A 216 -1.43 -47.57 7.24
CA TRP A 216 -0.60 -48.21 8.26
C TRP A 216 -1.25 -49.53 8.67
N TYR A 217 -0.45 -50.58 8.51
CA TYR A 217 -0.70 -51.97 8.88
C TYR A 217 -1.20 -52.11 10.33
N PHE A 218 -2.19 -52.99 10.52
CA PHE A 218 -2.51 -53.61 11.80
C PHE A 218 -1.27 -54.31 12.38
N LEU A 219 -0.91 -53.97 13.62
CA LEU A 219 -0.24 -54.89 14.53
C LEU A 219 -1.28 -55.33 15.57
N GLU A 220 -1.80 -56.54 15.40
CA GLU A 220 -2.18 -57.46 16.49
C GLU A 220 -1.60 -58.83 16.15
#